data_AF-A0A925SP63-F1
#
_entry.id   AF-A0A925SP63-F1
#
_cell.length_a   1.000
_cell.length_b   1.000
_cell.length_c   1.000
_cell.angle_alpha   90.00
_cell.angle_beta   90.00
_cell.angle_gamma   90.00
#
_symmetry.space_group_name_H-M   'P 1'
#
loop_
_entity.id
_entity.type
_entity.pdbx_description
1 polymer ?
#
loop_
_entity_poly.entity_id
_entity_poly.type
_entity_poly.pdbx_seq_one_letter_code
_entity_poly.pdbx_strand_id
1 'polypeptide(L)' 'VLSPRDALFGTTCMVPFEDSAGMVCAEIVTFYPPGIPVLCPGEVITQDIIDYCQLLKKGGMHISGPEDCTLKTIKVVD' A
#
# COMPACT_ATOMS: atom_id res chain seq x y z
N VAL A 1 12.49 8.44 -3.91
CA VAL A 1 12.19 7.78 -2.62
C VAL A 1 12.06 8.88 -1.56
N LEU A 2 10.90 8.94 -0.90
CA LEU A 2 10.60 9.90 0.17
C LEU A 2 10.91 9.27 1.52
N SER A 3 11.16 10.08 2.56
CA SER A 3 11.30 9.51 3.90
C SER A 3 9.93 9.01 4.39
N PRO A 4 9.87 7.95 5.23
CA PRO A 4 8.60 7.47 5.76
C PRO A 4 7.83 8.54 6.53
N ARG A 5 8.55 9.46 7.20
CA ARG A 5 7.95 10.59 7.90
C ARG A 5 7.25 11.52 6.90
N ASP A 6 7.94 11.91 5.83
CA ASP A 6 7.38 12.86 4.87
C ASP A 6 6.20 12.25 4.11
N ALA A 7 6.26 10.96 3.79
CA ALA A 7 5.16 10.26 3.14
C ALA A 7 3.92 10.13 4.04
N LEU A 8 4.11 9.91 5.35
CA LEU A 8 3.00 9.73 6.30
C LEU A 8 2.33 11.06 6.70
N PHE A 9 3.10 12.15 6.80
CA PHE A 9 2.62 13.46 7.25
C PHE A 9 2.47 14.50 6.13
N GLY A 10 2.82 14.14 4.89
CA GLY A 10 2.67 15.00 3.72
C GLY A 10 1.22 15.11 3.24
N THR A 11 1.02 15.85 2.15
CA THR A 11 -0.25 15.86 1.43
C THR A 11 -0.45 14.48 0.78
N THR A 12 -1.63 13.92 0.95
CA THR A 12 -1.96 12.59 0.45
C THR A 12 -3.32 12.58 -0.20
N CYS A 13 -3.52 11.66 -1.15
CA CYS A 13 -4.79 11.40 -1.78
C CYS A 13 -5.09 9.89 -1.80
N MET A 14 -6.37 9.54 -1.96
CA MET A 14 -6.82 8.15 -2.09
C MET A 14 -7.02 7.83 -3.57
N VAL A 15 -6.41 6.75 -4.04
CA VAL A 15 -6.52 6.26 -5.41
C VAL A 15 -6.89 4.77 -5.42
N PRO A 16 -7.48 4.23 -6.50
CA PRO A 16 -7.62 2.80 -6.66
C PRO A 16 -6.25 2.12 -6.56
N PHE A 17 -6.13 1.04 -5.79
CA PHE A 17 -4.85 0.35 -5.59
C PHE A 17 -4.27 -0.18 -6.91
N GLU A 18 -5.14 -0.62 -7.82
CA GLU A 18 -4.76 -1.13 -9.14
C GLU A 18 -4.16 -0.04 -10.05
N ASP A 19 -4.50 1.22 -9.81
CA ASP A 19 -4.02 2.37 -10.61
C ASP A 19 -2.83 3.09 -9.94
N SER A 20 -2.32 2.57 -8.83
CA SER A 20 -1.30 3.24 -8.00
C SER A 20 0.15 3.00 -8.45
N ALA A 21 0.35 2.27 -9.56
CA ALA A 21 1.69 1.98 -10.07
C ALA A 21 2.47 3.26 -10.40
N GLY A 22 3.69 3.36 -9.86
CA GLY A 22 4.57 4.52 -10.00
C GLY A 22 4.32 5.62 -8.97
N MET A 23 3.28 5.53 -8.14
CA MET A 23 3.00 6.48 -7.06
C MET A 23 3.77 6.12 -5.79
N VAL A 24 3.91 7.08 -4.88
CA VAL A 24 4.58 6.87 -3.59
C VAL A 24 3.55 6.50 -2.53
N CYS A 25 3.72 5.35 -1.89
CA CYS A 25 2.85 4.89 -0.82
C CYS A 25 2.91 5.83 0.38
N ALA A 26 1.77 6.13 0.99
CA ALA A 26 1.67 6.97 2.19
C ALA A 26 1.14 6.21 3.41
N GLU A 27 0.95 4.89 3.31
CA GLU A 27 0.51 4.03 4.40
C GLU A 27 1.25 2.69 4.43
N ILE A 28 0.97 1.88 5.45
CA ILE A 28 1.57 0.55 5.61
C ILE A 28 0.58 -0.50 5.10
N VAL A 29 0.99 -1.39 4.20
CA VAL A 29 0.18 -2.55 3.78
C VAL A 29 0.83 -3.81 4.33
N THR A 30 0.13 -4.53 5.20
CA THR A 30 0.61 -5.79 5.80
C THR A 30 -0.40 -6.91 5.59
N PHE A 31 0.09 -8.09 5.21
CA PHE A 31 -0.72 -9.31 5.12
C PHE A 31 -0.40 -10.26 6.26
N TYR A 32 -1.42 -10.88 6.84
CA TYR A 32 -1.31 -11.82 7.94
C TYR A 32 -2.02 -13.15 7.66
N PRO A 33 -1.41 -14.29 8.03
CA PRO A 33 0.00 -14.48 8.43
C PRO A 33 0.98 -14.38 7.23
N PRO A 34 2.26 -13.97 7.40
CA PRO A 34 3.04 -13.87 8.64
C PRO A 34 2.98 -12.52 9.38
N GLY A 35 2.41 -11.47 8.79
CA GLY A 35 2.36 -10.13 9.40
C GLY A 35 3.56 -9.24 9.11
N ILE A 36 4.23 -9.45 7.96
CA ILE A 36 5.34 -8.60 7.50
C ILE A 36 4.79 -7.56 6.51
N PRO A 37 5.16 -6.27 6.63
CA PRO A 37 4.76 -5.26 5.67
C PRO A 37 5.22 -5.58 4.24
N VAL A 38 4.30 -5.47 3.29
CA VAL A 38 4.55 -5.56 1.84
C VAL A 38 4.84 -4.18 1.26
N LEU A 39 4.22 -3.13 1.81
CA LEU A 39 4.48 -1.73 1.46
C LEU A 39 4.65 -0.89 2.72
N CYS A 40 5.61 0.04 2.66
CA CYS A 40 5.84 1.06 3.66
C CYS A 40 5.69 2.47 3.06
N PRO A 41 5.36 3.48 3.89
CA PRO A 41 5.34 4.87 3.46
C PRO A 41 6.68 5.32 2.89
N GLY A 42 6.65 6.02 1.75
CA GLY A 42 7.83 6.55 1.06
C GLY A 42 8.38 5.63 -0.03
N GLU A 43 7.90 4.38 -0.09
CA GLU A 43 8.21 3.43 -1.15
C GLU A 43 7.37 3.70 -2.41
N VAL A 44 7.94 3.41 -3.58
CA VAL A 44 7.22 3.48 -4.85
C VAL A 44 6.44 2.18 -5.03
N ILE A 45 5.15 2.30 -5.29
CA ILE A 45 4.29 1.15 -5.59
C ILE A 45 4.59 0.70 -7.02
N THR A 46 5.01 -0.54 -7.20
CA THR A 46 5.29 -1.11 -8.52
C THR A 46 4.16 -2.03 -8.95
N GLN A 47 4.07 -2.31 -10.26
CA GLN A 47 3.10 -3.28 -10.77
C GLN A 47 3.28 -4.67 -10.14
N ASP A 48 4.53 -5.11 -9.94
CA ASP A 48 4.83 -6.39 -9.30
C ASP A 48 4.29 -6.47 -7.86
N ILE A 49 4.35 -5.36 -7.11
CA ILE A 49 3.79 -5.27 -5.76
C ILE A 49 2.26 -5.33 -5.81
N ILE A 50 1.64 -4.63 -6.77
CA ILE A 50 0.18 -4.66 -6.96
C ILE A 50 -0.28 -6.09 -7.25
N ASP A 51 0.38 -6.76 -8.20
CA ASP A 51 0.05 -8.13 -8.59
C ASP A 51 0.25 -9.11 -7.42
N TYR A 52 1.32 -8.93 -6.64
CA TYR A 52 1.57 -9.72 -5.44
C TYR A 52 0.48 -9.51 -4.39
N CYS A 53 0.15 -8.27 -4.04
CA CYS A 53 -0.93 -7.95 -3.10
C CYS A 53 -2.29 -8.52 -3.55
N GLN A 54 -2.59 -8.47 -4.86
CA GLN A 54 -3.80 -9.06 -5.43
C GLN A 54 -3.82 -10.58 -5.31
N LEU A 55 -2.68 -11.25 -5.50
CA LEU A 55 -2.54 -12.69 -5.26
C LEU A 55 -2.82 -13.03 -3.79
N LEU A 56 -2.21 -12.29 -2.86
CA LEU A 56 -2.39 -12.49 -1.41
C LEU A 56 -3.85 -12.26 -0.98
N LYS A 57 -4.48 -11.21 -1.52
CA LYS A 57 -5.90 -10.89 -1.30
C LYS A 57 -6.83 -12.00 -1.82
N LYS A 58 -6.56 -12.56 -3.01
CA LYS A 58 -7.28 -13.73 -3.54
C LYS A 58 -7.11 -14.98 -2.67
N GLY A 59 -5.96 -15.11 -1.99
CA GLY A 59 -5.71 -16.14 -0.99
C GLY A 59 -6.50 -15.98 0.31
N GLY A 60 -7.26 -14.90 0.48
CA GLY A 60 -8.07 -14.65 1.67
C GLY A 60 -7.27 -14.27 2.91
N MET A 61 -6.02 -13.81 2.73
CA MET A 61 -5.20 -13.36 3.85
C MET A 61 -5.74 -12.06 4.45
N HIS A 62 -5.54 -11.90 5.75
CA HIS A 62 -5.98 -10.72 6.46
C HIS A 62 -5.09 -9.53 6.13
N ILE A 63 -5.69 -8.38 5.81
CA ILE A 63 -4.98 -7.14 5.48
C ILE A 63 -5.11 -6.20 6.68
N SER A 64 -3.98 -5.64 7.11
CA SER A 64 -3.89 -4.69 8.22
C SER A 64 -2.93 -3.55 7.86
N GLY A 65 -3.22 -2.35 8.35
CA GLY A 65 -2.42 -1.15 8.13
C GLY A 65 -3.09 -0.11 7.24
N PRO A 66 -3.60 -0.46 6.05
CA PRO A 66 -4.25 0.50 5.18
C PRO A 66 -5.54 1.04 5.80
N GLU A 67 -5.89 2.28 5.47
CA GLU A 67 -7.17 2.88 5.86
C GLU A 67 -8.35 2.08 5.27
N ASP A 68 -8.22 1.62 4.03
CA ASP A 68 -9.14 0.64 3.43
C ASP A 68 -8.59 -0.79 3.62
N CYS A 69 -9.09 -1.48 4.66
CA CYS A 69 -8.73 -2.87 4.94
C CYS A 69 -9.13 -3.87 3.84
N THR A 70 -9.90 -3.46 2.83
CA THR A 70 -10.17 -4.30 1.65
C THR A 70 -9.13 -4.12 0.53
N LEU A 71 -8.23 -3.15 0.67
CA LEU A 71 -7.22 -2.77 -0.32
C LEU A 71 -7.83 -2.61 -1.72
N LYS A 72 -8.97 -1.92 -1.82
CA LYS A 72 -9.51 -1.43 -3.10
C LYS A 72 -8.93 -0.07 -3.42
N THR A 73 -8.74 0.75 -2.40
CA THR A 73 -8.03 2.02 -2.48
C THR A 73 -6.78 2.01 -1.61
N ILE A 74 -5.82 2.85 -1.96
CA ILE A 74 -4.60 3.09 -1.18
C ILE A 74 -4.34 4.60 -1.11
N LYS A 75 -3.73 5.02 0.00
CA LYS A 75 -3.24 6.36 0.21
C LYS A 75 -1.86 6.52 -0.42
N VAL A 76 -1.73 7.52 -1.28
CA VAL A 76 -0.47 7.89 -1.93
C VAL A 76 -0.12 9.35 -1.62
N VAL A 77 1.15 9.69 -1.75
CA VAL A 77 1.62 11.08 -1.69
C VAL A 77 1.15 11.82 -2.94
N ASP A 78 0.61 13.03 -2.75
CA ASP A 78 0.18 13.95 -3.82
C ASP A 78 1.39 14.56 -4.59
#